data_AF-A0A8D8BWR6-F1
#
_entry.id   AF-A0A8D8BWR6-F1
#
_cell.length_a   1.000
_cell.length_b   1.000
_cell.length_c   1.000
_cell.angle_alpha   90.00
_cell.angle_beta   90.00
_cell.angle_gamma   90.00
#
_symmetry.space_group_name_H-M   'P 1'
#
loop_
_entity.id
_entity.type
_entity.pdbx_description
1 polymer ?
#
loop_
_entity_poly.entity_id
_entity_poly.type
_entity_poly.pdbx_seq_one_letter_code
_entity_poly.pdbx_strand_id
1 'polypeptide(L)'
;VGPPHGTAARFREFAHMAAIGWTGPANGTIQWQCGGSLIWDNFVLTAAHCAVDSRSRAPDVVRLGDLDLFTAADDEHAQQFGIVAIVRHPEHRFAARYHD
;
A
#
# COMPACT_ATOMS: atom_id res chain seq x y z
N VAL A 1 -9.24 -1.82 14.21
CA VAL A 1 -10.49 -2.61 14.19
C VAL A 1 -10.36 -3.61 13.06
N GLY A 2 -10.28 -4.90 13.35
CA GLY A 2 -10.16 -5.93 12.31
C GLY A 2 -11.48 -6.14 11.56
N PRO A 3 -11.45 -6.73 10.36
CA PRO A 3 -12.68 -7.10 9.66
C PRO A 3 -13.50 -8.09 10.50
N PRO A 4 -14.84 -8.06 10.44
CA PRO A 4 -15.67 -9.06 11.09
C PRO A 4 -15.29 -10.46 10.56
N HIS A 5 -14.97 -11.38 11.47
CA HIS A 5 -14.43 -12.73 11.19
C HIS A 5 -13.00 -12.79 10.61
N GLY A 6 -12.24 -11.68 10.63
CA GLY A 6 -10.82 -11.70 10.30
C GLY A 6 -9.99 -12.41 11.37
N THR A 7 -8.95 -13.13 10.95
CA THR A 7 -7.90 -13.66 11.82
C THR A 7 -6.55 -13.07 11.40
N ALA A 8 -5.61 -12.98 12.34
CA ALA A 8 -4.26 -12.53 12.01
C ALA A 8 -3.63 -13.52 11.02
N ALA A 9 -3.05 -13.00 9.93
CA ALA A 9 -2.32 -13.80 8.98
C ALA A 9 -1.06 -14.37 9.64
N ARG A 10 -0.59 -15.51 9.14
CA ARG A 10 0.69 -16.09 9.56
C ARG A 10 1.83 -15.41 8.81
N PHE A 11 3.01 -15.45 9.43
CA PHE A 11 4.23 -15.02 8.76
C PHE A 11 4.40 -15.75 7.42
N ARG A 12 4.61 -14.98 6.35
CA ARG A 12 4.74 -15.45 4.95
C ARG A 12 3.52 -16.16 4.34
N GLU A 13 2.34 -16.09 4.95
CA GLU A 13 1.12 -16.66 4.35
C GLU A 13 0.76 -15.99 3.03
N PHE A 14 0.93 -14.67 2.95
CA PHE A 14 0.66 -13.87 1.75
C PHE A 14 1.87 -13.02 1.37
N ALA A 15 2.94 -13.68 0.91
CA ALA A 15 4.23 -13.02 0.62
C ALA A 15 4.17 -11.92 -0.45
N HIS A 16 3.10 -11.87 -1.26
CA HIS A 16 2.89 -10.84 -2.28
C HIS A 16 2.22 -9.57 -1.73
N MET A 17 1.76 -9.56 -0.48
CA MET A 17 1.08 -8.39 0.08
C MET A 17 2.00 -7.18 0.18
N ALA A 18 1.47 -6.04 -0.26
CA ALA A 18 2.15 -4.75 -0.20
C ALA A 18 1.28 -3.74 0.57
N ALA A 19 1.91 -2.92 1.40
CA ALA A 19 1.31 -1.72 1.98
C ALA A 19 1.79 -0.49 1.20
N ILE A 20 0.86 0.38 0.81
CA ILE A 20 1.13 1.59 0.03
C ILE A 20 0.83 2.81 0.92
N GLY A 21 1.79 3.73 0.99
CA GLY A 21 1.79 4.81 1.96
C GLY A 21 2.12 6.18 1.40
N TRP A 22 1.75 7.19 2.19
CA TRP A 22 2.04 8.60 1.97
C TRP A 22 2.88 9.14 3.12
N THR A 23 4.04 9.70 2.81
CA THR A 23 4.89 10.35 3.80
C THR A 23 4.30 11.70 4.20
N GLY A 24 4.03 11.86 5.50
CA GLY A 24 3.49 13.08 6.08
C GLY A 24 4.50 14.23 6.08
N PRO A 25 4.08 15.47 5.77
CA PRO A 25 5.00 16.60 5.62
C PRO A 25 5.61 17.12 6.93
N ALA A 26 5.00 16.81 8.08
CA ALA A 26 5.42 17.36 9.36
C ALA A 26 6.54 16.54 10.03
N ASN A 27 6.43 15.21 10.03
CA ASN A 27 7.26 14.33 10.87
C ASN A 27 7.83 13.12 10.12
N GLY A 28 7.67 13.02 8.79
CA GLY A 28 8.09 11.85 8.03
C GLY A 28 7.31 10.57 8.36
N THR A 29 6.21 10.67 9.12
CA THR A 29 5.36 9.53 9.44
C THR A 29 4.63 9.06 8.19
N ILE A 30 4.69 7.76 7.92
CA ILE A 30 4.04 7.17 6.76
C ILE A 30 2.60 6.82 7.13
N GLN A 31 1.65 7.27 6.32
CA GLN A 31 0.26 6.85 6.42
C GLN A 31 -0.01 5.72 5.42
N TRP A 32 -0.10 4.49 5.92
CA TRP A 32 -0.51 3.32 5.14
C TRP A 32 -2.03 3.36 4.93
N GLN A 33 -2.48 3.74 3.73
CA GLN A 33 -3.92 3.90 3.44
C GLN A 33 -4.42 2.90 2.39
N CYS A 34 -3.51 2.25 1.66
CA CYS A 34 -3.86 1.29 0.62
C CYS A 34 -3.03 0.03 0.72
N GLY A 35 -3.59 -1.06 0.20
CA GLY A 35 -2.89 -2.31 -0.04
C GLY A 35 -2.56 -2.50 -1.52
N GLY A 36 -1.73 -3.48 -1.80
CA GLY A 36 -1.45 -3.93 -3.16
C GLY A 36 -0.89 -5.35 -3.18
N SER A 37 -0.54 -5.81 -4.37
CA SER A 37 0.09 -7.10 -4.58
C SER A 37 1.30 -6.96 -5.49
N LEU A 38 2.43 -7.52 -5.08
CA LEU A 38 3.63 -7.65 -5.92
C LEU A 38 3.33 -8.63 -7.05
N ILE A 39 3.30 -8.12 -8.29
CA ILE A 39 3.02 -8.93 -9.49
C ILE A 39 4.27 -9.17 -10.34
N TRP A 40 5.33 -8.42 -10.07
CA TRP A 40 6.65 -8.54 -10.69
C TRP A 40 7.71 -7.90 -9.77
N ASP A 41 8.99 -8.11 -10.06
CA ASP A 41 10.13 -7.66 -9.23
C ASP A 41 10.06 -6.19 -8.78
N ASN A 42 9.47 -5.32 -9.61
CA ASN A 42 9.33 -3.89 -9.36
C ASN A 42 7.94 -3.34 -9.70
N PHE A 43 6.91 -4.21 -9.75
CA PHE A 43 5.54 -3.80 -10.02
C PHE A 43 4.60 -4.29 -8.93
N VAL A 44 3.89 -3.33 -8.33
CA VAL A 44 2.80 -3.58 -7.39
C VAL A 44 1.50 -3.16 -8.05
N LEU A 45 0.55 -4.11 -8.12
CA LEU A 45 -0.81 -3.85 -8.54
C LEU A 45 -1.64 -3.37 -7.35
N THR A 46 -2.45 -2.33 -7.56
CA THR A 46 -3.34 -1.76 -6.54
C THR A 46 -4.60 -1.22 -7.24
N ALA A 47 -5.55 -0.71 -6.46
CA ALA A 47 -6.73 -0.03 -6.98
C ALA A 47 -6.37 1.37 -7.50
N ALA A 48 -6.98 1.80 -8.60
CA ALA A 48 -6.73 3.08 -9.24
C ALA A 48 -7.11 4.27 -8.35
N HIS A 49 -8.06 4.12 -7.43
CA HIS A 49 -8.38 5.15 -6.45
C HIS A 49 -7.24 5.40 -5.45
N CYS A 50 -6.35 4.43 -5.24
CA CYS A 50 -5.16 4.58 -4.40
C CYS A 50 -4.07 5.43 -5.06
N ALA A 51 -4.21 5.79 -6.33
CA ALA A 51 -3.22 6.60 -7.04
C ALA A 51 -3.07 8.01 -6.43
N VAL A 52 -4.08 8.52 -5.71
CA VAL A 52 -4.00 9.78 -4.98
C VAL A 52 -4.79 9.73 -3.67
N ASP A 53 -4.34 10.49 -2.67
CA ASP A 53 -5.10 10.72 -1.44
C ASP A 53 -6.22 11.77 -1.64
N SER A 54 -6.98 12.04 -0.58
CA SER A 54 -8.03 13.07 -0.56
C SER A 54 -7.53 14.50 -0.83
N ARG A 55 -6.21 14.72 -0.82
CA ARG A 55 -5.55 16.00 -1.12
C ARG A 55 -4.87 15.97 -2.49
N SER A 56 -5.20 14.99 -3.34
CA SER A 56 -4.62 14.80 -4.66
C SER A 56 -3.10 14.55 -4.67
N ARG A 57 -2.53 14.01 -3.58
CA ARG A 57 -1.12 13.62 -3.53
C ARG A 57 -0.96 12.16 -3.88
N ALA A 58 0.05 11.85 -4.70
CA ALA A 58 0.43 10.47 -4.99
C ALA A 58 1.10 9.80 -3.77
N PRO A 59 0.91 8.49 -3.55
CA PRO A 59 1.73 7.73 -2.61
C PRO A 59 3.19 7.70 -3.08
N ASP A 60 4.10 7.73 -2.13
CA ASP A 60 5.54 7.81 -2.39
C ASP A 60 6.33 6.60 -1.89
N VAL A 61 5.70 5.72 -1.11
CA VAL A 61 6.36 4.59 -0.48
C VAL A 61 5.51 3.32 -0.54
N VAL A 62 6.18 2.19 -0.77
CA VAL A 62 5.61 0.85 -0.68
C VAL A 62 6.42 -0.01 0.28
N ARG A 63 5.73 -0.88 1.01
CA ARG A 63 6.33 -1.77 2.00
C ARG A 63 5.86 -3.20 1.80
N LEU A 64 6.80 -4.14 1.84
CA LEU A 64 6.62 -5.55 1.53
C LEU A 64 7.15 -6.40 2.69
N GLY A 65 6.54 -7.55 2.94
CA GLY A 65 7.05 -8.53 3.91
C GLY A 65 6.85 -8.17 5.38
N ASP A 66 6.03 -7.16 5.68
CA ASP A 66 5.67 -6.72 7.02
C ASP A 66 4.32 -7.34 7.45
N LEU A 67 4.22 -7.82 8.69
CA LEU A 67 3.00 -8.39 9.26
C LEU A 67 2.25 -7.41 10.18
N ASP A 68 2.94 -6.47 10.83
CA ASP A 68 2.37 -5.43 11.70
C ASP A 68 2.97 -4.03 11.46
N LEU A 69 2.30 -3.26 10.59
CA LEU A 69 2.67 -1.89 10.21
C LEU A 69 2.71 -0.85 11.37
N PHE A 70 2.25 -1.20 12.58
CA PHE A 70 2.22 -0.29 13.73
C PHE A 70 3.44 -0.40 14.65
N THR A 71 4.30 -1.38 14.43
CA THR A 71 5.50 -1.67 15.22
C THR A 71 6.64 -2.03 14.28
N ALA A 72 7.85 -2.06 14.81
CA ALA A 72 9.04 -2.51 14.08
C ALA A 72 9.55 -3.88 14.58
N ALA A 73 8.73 -4.59 15.36
CA ALA A 73 9.14 -5.80 16.07
C ALA A 73 9.34 -7.00 15.13
N ASP A 74 8.67 -7.01 13.98
CA ASP A 74 8.67 -8.07 12.96
C ASP A 74 9.36 -7.65 11.64
N ASP A 75 10.04 -6.50 11.66
CA ASP A 75 10.62 -5.85 10.48
C ASP A 75 11.89 -6.51 9.91
N GLU A 76 12.38 -7.61 10.49
CA GLU A 76 13.64 -8.25 10.08
C GLU A 76 13.71 -8.53 8.57
N HIS A 77 12.55 -8.79 7.96
CA HIS A 77 12.43 -9.06 6.53
C HIS A 77 11.57 -8.05 5.77
N ALA A 78 11.14 -6.98 6.45
CA ALA A 78 10.37 -5.92 5.82
C ALA A 78 11.26 -5.12 4.86
N GLN A 79 10.75 -4.84 3.67
CA GLN A 79 11.43 -4.05 2.66
C GLN A 79 10.59 -2.83 2.32
N GLN A 80 11.23 -1.67 2.26
CA GLN A 80 10.58 -0.40 1.97
C GLN A 80 11.24 0.27 0.77
N PHE A 81 10.42 0.60 -0.24
CA PHE A 81 10.88 1.18 -1.50
C PHE A 81 10.13 2.46 -1.83
N GLY A 82 10.82 3.39 -2.49
CA GLY A 82 10.21 4.59 -3.06
C GLY A 82 9.46 4.27 -4.36
N ILE A 83 8.30 4.89 -4.55
CA ILE A 83 7.50 4.76 -5.77
C ILE A 83 8.03 5.74 -6.82
N VAL A 84 8.50 5.21 -7.95
CA VAL A 84 9.06 6.04 -9.04
C VAL A 84 8.01 6.51 -10.04
N ALA A 85 6.93 5.74 -10.22
CA ALA A 85 5.87 6.03 -11.16
C ALA A 85 4.56 5.35 -10.73
N ILE A 86 3.44 5.97 -11.10
CA ILE A 86 2.09 5.43 -10.89
C ILE A 86 1.37 5.43 -12.23
N VAL A 87 0.93 4.25 -12.67
CA VAL A 87 0.18 4.08 -13.92
C VAL A 87 -1.28 3.80 -13.55
N ARG A 88 -2.09 4.86 -13.49
CA ARG A 88 -3.53 4.75 -13.25
C ARG A 88 -4.26 4.36 -14.52
N HIS A 89 -5.28 3.51 -14.43
CA HIS A 89 -6.11 3.18 -15.58
C HIS A 89 -6.65 4.47 -16.24
N PRO A 90 -6.49 4.66 -17.57
CA PRO A 90 -6.77 5.92 -18.24
C PRO A 90 -8.25 6.34 -18.14
N GLU A 91 -9.14 5.36 -18.05
CA GLU A 91 -10.58 5.58 -17.95
C GLU A 91 -11.10 5.63 -16.50
N HIS A 92 -10.22 5.56 -15.48
CA HIS A 92 -10.67 5.56 -14.09
C HIS A 92 -11.38 6.86 -13.71
N ARG A 93 -12.54 6.72 -13.08
CA ARG A 93 -13.37 7.84 -12.61
C ARG A 93 -13.54 7.80 -11.09
N PHE A 94 -12.88 8.71 -10.38
CA PHE A 94 -12.93 8.79 -8.91
C PHE A 94 -14.35 8.86 -8.34
N ALA A 95 -15.25 9.61 -8.98
CA ALA A 95 -16.62 9.79 -8.50
C ALA A 95 -17.47 8.50 -8.59
N ALA A 96 -17.19 7.65 -9.59
CA ALA A 96 -17.98 6.43 -9.86
C ALA A 96 -17.26 5.14 -9.44
N ARG A 97 -15.97 5.20 -9.08
CA ARG A 97 -15.10 4.03 -8.84
C ARG A 97 -15.14 3.00 -9.97
N TYR A 98 -15.26 3.49 -11.20
CA TYR A 98 -15.25 2.65 -12.40
C TYR A 98 -13.82 2.57 -12.95
N HIS A 99 -13.42 1.40 -13.45
CA HIS A 99 -12.02 1.04 -13.73
C HIS A 99 -11.11 1.31 -12.53
N ASP A 100 -11.55 0.89 -11.36
CA ASP A 100 -10.78 0.95 -10.13
C ASP A 100 -9.75 -0.17 -10.06
#